data_AF-A0A7W3LP81-F1
#
_entry.id   AF-A0A7W3LP81-F1
#
_cell.length_a   1.000
_cell.length_b   1.000
_cell.length_c   1.000
_cell.angle_alpha   90.00
_cell.angle_beta   90.00
_cell.angle_gamma   90.00
#
_symmetry.space_group_name_H-M   'P 1'
#
loop_
_entity.id
_entity.type
_entity.pdbx_description
1 polymer ?
#
loop_
_entity_poly.entity_id
_entity_poly.type
_entity_poly.pdbx_seq_one_letter_code
_entity_poly.pdbx_strand_id
1 'polypeptide(L)'
;MQQRGHAPAEEPVVGPGNSMAVRYRTPDGGEAFVAKLSGPGMPPPFWQVWEEFERLGVPSEAVLAVHSELAFCRLPGCYCEAVLARIAPPDAEFSHSEDYGATRAERAAAVATVARYAARTALAAGQPPPPGPSPVPPPADVPPAAPLGPDRLNELLTRVFGHGAVHRYTPAEVSAAGLAPHVAADLTGAGLPMRIPYLFDLGPLRPMADALGRTGAPHAGRFADLWAFGGDGMCVLGVGADDGRVRAVDPYEGTARFVNGDVAAFARSLALLTRGRQRMAAARDPYLVGKVVAGLQEQLAGIDREALREEDHWWSLIVEQLWHGLL
;
A
#
# COMPACT_ATOMS: atom_id res chain seq x y z
N MET A 1 14.00 -23.31 38.46
CA MET A 1 13.06 -22.75 37.45
C MET A 1 13.09 -21.23 37.57
N GLN A 2 13.86 -20.56 36.71
CA GLN A 2 13.87 -19.09 36.66
C GLN A 2 12.62 -18.62 35.92
N GLN A 3 11.81 -17.82 36.59
CA GLN A 3 10.71 -17.07 35.98
C GLN A 3 11.32 -16.11 34.94
N ARG A 4 11.02 -16.34 33.66
CA ARG A 4 11.26 -15.34 32.62
C ARG A 4 10.26 -14.22 32.86
N GLY A 5 10.72 -13.10 33.40
CA GLY A 5 9.94 -11.87 33.43
C GLY A 5 9.54 -11.50 32.00
N HIS A 6 8.24 -11.41 31.74
CA HIS A 6 7.74 -10.80 30.53
C HIS A 6 8.08 -9.31 30.64
N ALA A 7 9.00 -8.83 29.79
CA ALA A 7 9.19 -7.40 29.62
C ALA A 7 7.83 -6.78 29.29
N PRO A 8 7.44 -5.64 29.90
CA PRO A 8 6.19 -4.98 29.52
C PRO A 8 6.21 -4.73 28.01
N ALA A 9 5.15 -5.15 27.32
CA ALA A 9 5.02 -4.88 25.89
C ALA A 9 5.16 -3.37 25.67
N GLU A 10 6.12 -2.98 24.83
CA GLU A 10 6.27 -1.57 24.45
C GLU A 10 4.96 -1.07 23.85
N GLU A 11 4.58 0.16 24.18
CA GLU A 11 3.37 0.75 23.62
C GLU A 11 3.53 0.87 22.09
N PRO A 12 2.55 0.43 21.28
CA PRO A 12 2.69 0.48 19.83
C PRO A 12 2.73 1.92 19.32
N VAL A 13 3.74 2.24 18.50
CA VAL A 13 3.97 3.59 17.95
C VAL A 13 4.26 3.53 16.46
N VAL A 14 3.57 4.38 15.69
CA VAL A 14 3.92 4.65 14.29
C VAL A 14 5.05 5.66 14.19
N GLY A 15 6.02 5.38 13.33
CA GLY A 15 7.18 6.22 13.09
C GLY A 15 6.83 7.60 12.50
N PRO A 16 7.81 8.52 12.48
CA PRO A 16 7.59 9.90 12.06
C PRO A 16 7.37 10.08 10.56
N GLY A 17 7.44 9.01 9.76
CA GLY A 17 7.31 9.09 8.30
C GLY A 17 8.63 9.43 7.60
N ASN A 18 8.49 10.04 6.43
CA ASN A 18 9.59 10.40 5.53
C ASN A 18 9.32 11.78 4.93
N SER A 19 10.38 12.57 4.69
CA SER A 19 10.26 13.82 3.93
C SER A 19 10.69 13.68 2.48
N MET A 20 10.07 14.50 1.62
CA MET A 20 10.45 14.68 0.22
C MET A 20 10.46 16.16 -0.12
N ALA A 21 11.51 16.61 -0.80
CA ALA A 21 11.64 17.95 -1.35
C ALA A 21 11.80 17.89 -2.86
N VAL A 22 11.05 18.74 -3.58
CA VAL A 22 11.12 18.85 -5.04
C VAL A 22 11.41 20.29 -5.42
N ARG A 23 12.49 20.48 -6.18
CA ARG A 23 12.84 21.74 -6.83
C ARG A 23 12.23 21.75 -8.22
N TYR A 24 11.59 22.85 -8.60
CA TYR A 24 10.89 22.97 -9.87
C TYR A 24 11.01 24.39 -10.44
N ARG A 25 10.82 24.50 -11.76
CA ARG A 25 10.77 25.78 -12.47
C ARG A 25 9.40 26.43 -12.34
N THR A 26 9.35 27.68 -11.90
CA THR A 26 8.11 28.44 -11.79
C THR A 26 7.66 29.00 -13.15
N PRO A 27 6.38 29.36 -13.33
CA PRO A 27 5.87 29.87 -14.61
C PRO A 27 6.56 31.15 -15.12
N ASP A 28 7.11 31.97 -14.22
CA ASP A 28 7.90 33.18 -14.52
C ASP A 28 9.37 32.88 -14.87
N GLY A 29 9.76 31.60 -14.93
CA GLY A 29 11.11 31.15 -15.28
C GLY A 29 12.08 31.09 -14.10
N GLY A 30 11.62 31.40 -12.89
CA GLY A 30 12.39 31.23 -11.66
C GLY A 30 12.47 29.77 -11.19
N GLU A 31 13.06 29.57 -10.00
CA GLU A 31 13.09 28.28 -9.31
C GLU A 31 12.41 28.40 -7.95
N ALA A 32 11.66 27.37 -7.59
CA ALA A 32 11.05 27.21 -6.28
C ALA A 32 11.23 25.77 -5.77
N PHE A 33 10.91 25.56 -4.50
CA PHE A 33 10.87 24.23 -3.92
C PHE A 33 9.56 23.99 -3.18
N VAL A 34 9.12 22.74 -3.16
CA VAL A 34 8.08 22.24 -2.27
C VAL A 34 8.69 21.16 -1.40
N ALA A 35 8.33 21.12 -0.12
CA ALA A 35 8.69 20.04 0.78
C ALA A 35 7.42 19.48 1.45
N LYS A 36 7.31 18.17 1.52
CA LYS A 36 6.21 17.45 2.17
C LYS A 36 6.77 16.39 3.10
N LEU A 37 5.99 16.05 4.11
CA LEU A 37 6.32 15.10 5.16
C LEU A 37 5.12 14.16 5.33
N SER A 38 5.35 12.84 5.25
CA SER A 38 4.36 11.88 5.76
C SER A 38 4.51 11.69 7.26
N GLY A 39 3.60 10.95 7.86
CA GLY A 39 3.58 10.69 9.28
C GLY A 39 2.31 9.95 9.67
N PRO A 40 2.02 9.80 10.97
CA PRO A 40 0.88 9.04 11.47
C PRO A 40 -0.45 9.49 10.82
N GLY A 41 -1.04 8.61 10.00
CA GLY A 41 -2.32 8.86 9.31
C GLY A 41 -2.25 9.86 8.15
N MET A 42 -1.06 10.17 7.64
CA MET A 42 -0.84 11.08 6.51
C MET A 42 -0.42 10.30 5.26
N PRO A 43 -0.81 10.76 4.04
CA PRO A 43 -0.38 10.14 2.79
C PRO A 43 1.15 10.16 2.62
N PRO A 44 1.72 9.29 1.75
CA PRO A 44 3.12 9.38 1.34
C PRO A 44 3.51 10.79 0.88
N PRO A 45 4.74 11.27 1.17
CA PRO A 45 5.13 12.64 0.82
C PRO A 45 5.16 12.83 -0.70
N PHE A 46 5.40 11.75 -1.47
CA PHE A 46 5.27 11.73 -2.92
C PHE A 46 3.88 12.21 -3.35
N TRP A 47 2.79 11.53 -2.99
CA TRP A 47 1.46 11.94 -3.43
C TRP A 47 1.07 13.35 -2.94
N GLN A 48 1.51 13.75 -1.75
CA GLN A 48 1.31 15.12 -1.27
C GLN A 48 1.99 16.18 -2.14
N VAL A 49 3.17 15.89 -2.71
CA VAL A 49 3.85 16.81 -3.65
C VAL A 49 3.08 16.93 -4.95
N TRP A 50 2.59 15.82 -5.49
CA TRP A 50 1.87 15.83 -6.76
C TRP A 50 0.48 16.45 -6.64
N GLU A 51 -0.24 16.20 -5.54
CA GLU A 51 -1.47 16.95 -5.22
C GLU A 51 -1.20 18.46 -5.13
N GLU A 52 -0.08 18.88 -4.56
CA GLU A 52 0.31 20.29 -4.47
C GLU A 52 0.66 20.88 -5.85
N PHE A 53 1.33 20.12 -6.71
CA PHE A 53 1.63 20.52 -8.09
C PHE A 53 0.35 20.68 -8.91
N GLU A 54 -0.58 19.74 -8.81
CA GLU A 54 -1.91 19.87 -9.43
C GLU A 54 -2.62 21.13 -8.94
N ARG A 55 -2.60 21.39 -7.62
CA ARG A 55 -3.19 22.59 -7.01
C ARG A 55 -2.55 23.90 -7.49
N LEU A 56 -1.24 23.89 -7.73
CA LEU A 56 -0.47 25.06 -8.20
C LEU A 56 -0.41 25.18 -9.72
N GLY A 57 -0.91 24.20 -10.47
CA GLY A 57 -0.77 24.14 -11.93
C GLY A 57 0.68 23.96 -12.40
N VAL A 58 1.52 23.30 -11.59
CA VAL A 58 2.91 23.01 -11.91
C VAL A 58 2.96 21.70 -12.71
N PRO A 59 3.39 21.73 -13.99
CA PRO A 59 3.48 20.51 -14.80
C PRO A 59 4.68 19.65 -14.35
N SER A 60 4.64 18.33 -14.53
CA SER A 60 5.73 17.45 -14.09
C SER A 60 7.04 17.70 -14.82
N GLU A 61 6.98 18.23 -16.04
CA GLU A 61 8.11 18.68 -16.85
C GLU A 61 8.86 19.87 -16.23
N ALA A 62 8.27 20.55 -15.24
CA ALA A 62 8.94 21.62 -14.51
C ALA A 62 9.88 21.10 -13.41
N VAL A 63 9.86 19.80 -13.08
CA VAL A 63 10.71 19.21 -12.04
C VAL A 63 12.18 19.33 -12.45
N LEU A 64 13.01 19.84 -11.54
CA LEU A 64 14.46 19.99 -11.71
C LEU A 64 15.24 19.02 -10.83
N ALA A 65 14.79 18.81 -9.59
CA ALA A 65 15.41 17.86 -8.67
C ALA A 65 14.41 17.33 -7.65
N VAL A 66 14.61 16.08 -7.23
CA VAL A 66 13.85 15.41 -6.16
C VAL A 66 14.84 14.85 -5.15
N HIS A 67 14.65 15.20 -3.88
CA HIS A 67 15.33 14.61 -2.74
C HIS A 67 14.33 13.97 -1.79
N SER A 68 14.64 12.79 -1.27
CA SER A 68 13.86 12.10 -0.23
C SER A 68 14.79 11.57 0.85
N GLU A 69 14.38 11.52 2.11
CA GLU A 69 15.26 10.92 3.14
C GLU A 69 15.46 9.43 2.89
N LEU A 70 14.39 8.70 2.56
CA LEU A 70 14.43 7.31 2.10
C LEU A 70 14.53 7.22 0.57
N ALA A 71 15.26 6.23 0.06
CA ALA A 71 15.26 5.89 -1.36
C ALA A 71 13.85 5.64 -1.90
N PHE A 72 13.63 5.95 -3.18
CA PHE A 72 12.33 5.81 -3.84
C PHE A 72 11.89 4.34 -3.85
N CYS A 73 10.75 4.04 -3.24
CA CYS A 73 10.34 2.66 -3.02
C CYS A 73 9.74 1.98 -4.27
N ARG A 74 9.83 0.65 -4.32
CA ARG A 74 9.08 -0.25 -5.22
C ARG A 74 8.01 -1.06 -4.47
N LEU A 75 7.37 -0.42 -3.49
CA LEU A 75 6.39 -1.06 -2.62
C LEU A 75 4.95 -0.63 -2.97
N PRO A 76 3.94 -1.49 -2.70
CA PRO A 76 2.53 -1.13 -2.85
C PRO A 76 2.19 0.16 -2.11
N GLY A 77 1.45 1.06 -2.76
CA GLY A 77 1.03 2.33 -2.14
C GLY A 77 1.75 3.58 -2.66
N CYS A 78 2.87 3.46 -3.35
CA CYS A 78 3.50 4.59 -4.03
C CYS A 78 4.23 4.20 -5.31
N TYR A 79 5.04 3.13 -5.27
CA TYR A 79 5.95 2.78 -6.37
C TYR A 79 6.74 4.00 -6.89
N CYS A 80 7.20 4.85 -5.97
CA CYS A 80 7.66 6.19 -6.30
C CYS A 80 8.78 6.18 -7.35
N GLU A 81 9.65 5.16 -7.34
CA GLU A 81 10.70 4.99 -8.35
C GLU A 81 10.13 4.82 -9.76
N ALA A 82 9.20 3.87 -9.94
CA ALA A 82 8.56 3.60 -11.23
C ALA A 82 7.72 4.78 -11.70
N VAL A 83 7.04 5.47 -10.78
CA VAL A 83 6.23 6.64 -11.11
C VAL A 83 7.11 7.80 -11.56
N LEU A 84 8.20 8.10 -10.83
CA LEU A 84 9.16 9.14 -11.21
C LEU A 84 9.79 8.89 -12.57
N ALA A 85 10.21 7.64 -12.83
CA ALA A 85 10.78 7.26 -14.11
C ALA A 85 9.83 7.51 -15.30
N ARG A 86 8.51 7.55 -15.05
CA ARG A 86 7.50 7.82 -16.08
C ARG A 86 7.21 9.30 -16.29
N ILE A 87 7.23 10.10 -15.23
CA ILE A 87 6.66 11.47 -15.27
C ILE A 87 7.68 12.59 -15.15
N ALA A 88 8.87 12.30 -14.63
CA ALA A 88 9.90 13.30 -14.47
C ALA A 88 10.70 13.50 -15.78
N PRO A 89 11.22 14.71 -16.03
CA PRO A 89 12.00 14.97 -17.23
C PRO A 89 13.37 14.25 -17.15
N PRO A 90 13.97 13.91 -18.31
CA PRO A 90 15.21 13.11 -18.34
C PRO A 90 16.42 13.73 -17.65
N ASP A 91 16.44 15.06 -17.50
CA ASP A 91 17.51 15.84 -16.87
C ASP A 91 17.26 16.16 -15.39
N ALA A 92 16.15 15.68 -14.80
CA ALA A 92 15.90 15.85 -13.38
C ALA A 92 16.91 15.08 -12.52
N GLU A 93 17.38 15.73 -11.46
CA GLU A 93 18.29 15.10 -10.48
C GLU A 93 17.50 14.34 -9.41
N PHE A 94 17.91 13.10 -9.12
CA PHE A 94 17.30 12.28 -8.06
C PHE A 94 18.34 11.95 -6.99
N SER A 95 18.00 12.17 -5.73
CA SER A 95 18.87 11.83 -4.60
C SER A 95 18.08 11.35 -3.39
N HIS A 96 18.75 10.60 -2.52
CA HIS A 96 18.21 10.18 -1.23
C HIS A 96 19.28 10.16 -0.14
N SER A 97 18.84 10.17 1.12
CA SER A 97 19.78 10.13 2.27
C SER A 97 20.10 8.70 2.71
N GLU A 98 19.12 7.81 2.72
CA GLU A 98 19.23 6.42 3.22
C GLU A 98 18.66 5.43 2.21
N ASP A 99 19.36 4.32 1.99
CA ASP A 99 18.87 3.24 1.14
C ASP A 99 17.68 2.54 1.81
N TYR A 100 16.54 2.50 1.11
CA TYR A 100 15.33 1.83 1.58
C TYR A 100 15.27 0.41 1.00
N GLY A 101 16.08 -0.48 1.59
CA GLY A 101 16.47 -1.77 1.03
C GLY A 101 15.37 -2.79 0.71
N ALA A 102 15.80 -3.97 0.25
CA ALA A 102 14.92 -5.01 -0.27
C ALA A 102 14.27 -5.86 0.83
N THR A 103 14.92 -5.97 1.99
CA THR A 103 14.42 -6.75 3.13
C THR A 103 13.73 -5.89 4.18
N ARG A 104 12.88 -6.49 5.01
CA ARG A 104 12.25 -5.79 6.14
C ARG A 104 13.28 -5.18 7.09
N ALA A 105 14.37 -5.90 7.35
CA ALA A 105 15.41 -5.47 8.27
C ALA A 105 16.15 -4.21 7.76
N GLU A 106 16.48 -4.17 6.46
CA GLU A 106 17.12 -3.00 5.84
C GLU A 106 16.19 -1.77 5.88
N ARG A 107 14.91 -1.94 5.54
CA ARG A 107 13.92 -0.86 5.59
C ARG A 107 13.71 -0.32 7.00
N ALA A 108 13.59 -1.21 7.99
CA ALA A 108 13.47 -0.81 9.39
C ALA A 108 14.72 -0.04 9.88
N ALA A 109 15.93 -0.46 9.45
CA ALA A 109 17.16 0.23 9.79
C ALA A 109 17.22 1.65 9.19
N ALA A 110 16.84 1.81 7.91
CA ALA A 110 16.77 3.10 7.24
C ALA A 110 15.76 4.04 7.93
N VAL A 111 14.57 3.54 8.24
CA VAL A 111 13.53 4.31 8.96
C VAL A 111 14.01 4.71 10.36
N ALA A 112 14.72 3.83 11.07
CA ALA A 112 15.31 4.18 12.36
C ALA A 112 16.36 5.31 12.23
N THR A 113 17.12 5.37 11.14
CA THR A 113 18.03 6.48 10.86
C THR A 113 17.27 7.78 10.57
N VAL A 114 16.27 7.74 9.70
CA VAL A 114 15.42 8.91 9.39
C VAL A 114 14.70 9.42 10.65
N ALA A 115 14.22 8.54 11.51
CA ALA A 115 13.61 8.93 12.79
C ALA A 115 14.60 9.68 13.71
N ARG A 116 15.88 9.27 13.73
CA ARG A 116 16.93 10.03 14.45
C ARG A 116 17.17 11.40 13.84
N TYR A 117 17.06 11.55 12.52
CA TYR A 117 17.17 12.86 11.85
C TYR A 117 16.01 13.76 12.27
N ALA A 118 14.78 13.27 12.20
CA ALA A 118 13.59 13.98 12.66
C ALA A 118 13.69 14.42 14.13
N ALA A 119 14.18 13.55 15.02
CA ALA A 119 14.42 13.88 16.43
C ALA A 119 15.45 15.00 16.61
N ARG A 120 16.58 14.96 15.90
CA ARG A 120 17.60 16.02 15.96
C ARG A 120 17.06 17.36 15.45
N THR A 121 16.32 17.34 14.34
CA THR A 121 15.70 18.54 13.76
C THR A 121 14.68 19.17 14.72
N ALA A 122 13.81 18.36 15.34
CA ALA A 122 12.85 18.83 16.32
C ALA A 122 13.54 19.50 17.53
N LEU A 123 14.57 18.85 18.09
CA LEU A 123 15.33 19.39 19.21
C LEU A 123 16.02 20.71 18.87
N ALA A 124 16.62 20.82 17.67
CA ALA A 124 17.23 22.06 17.19
C ALA A 124 16.21 23.20 17.04
N ALA A 125 14.95 22.87 16.73
CA ALA A 125 13.83 23.81 16.67
C ALA A 125 13.16 24.07 18.03
N GLY A 126 13.69 23.55 19.14
CA GLY A 126 13.11 23.68 20.47
C GLY A 126 11.79 22.93 20.66
N GLN A 127 11.52 21.93 19.82
CA GLN A 127 10.34 21.07 19.87
C GLN A 127 10.68 19.73 20.52
N PRO A 128 9.70 19.04 21.14
CA PRO A 128 9.89 17.66 21.57
C PRO A 128 10.17 16.76 20.36
N PRO A 129 11.11 15.80 20.46
CA PRO A 129 11.38 14.88 19.37
C PRO A 129 10.15 13.98 19.13
N PRO A 130 9.79 13.68 17.87
CA PRO A 130 8.77 12.68 17.59
C PRO A 130 9.21 11.32 18.12
N PRO A 131 8.27 10.47 18.56
CA PRO A 131 8.62 9.14 19.03
C PRO A 131 9.11 8.27 17.87
N GLY A 132 10.04 7.35 18.16
CA GLY A 132 10.48 6.35 17.20
C GLY A 132 9.41 5.28 16.95
N PRO A 133 9.45 4.59 15.81
CA PRO A 133 8.53 3.48 15.56
C PRO A 133 8.76 2.34 16.57
N SER A 134 7.67 1.84 17.14
CA SER A 134 7.65 0.61 17.95
C SER A 134 6.57 -0.32 17.38
N PRO A 135 6.88 -1.05 16.29
CA PRO A 135 5.95 -1.96 15.66
C PRO A 135 5.74 -3.21 16.53
N VAL A 136 4.49 -3.65 16.65
CA VAL A 136 4.18 -4.92 17.32
C VAL A 136 3.94 -6.03 16.30
N PRO A 137 4.40 -7.27 16.56
CA PRO A 137 4.13 -8.38 15.67
C PRO A 137 2.62 -8.70 15.63
N PRO A 138 2.10 -9.28 14.53
CA PRO A 138 0.75 -9.83 14.53
C PRO A 138 0.60 -10.87 15.66
N PRO A 139 -0.55 -10.92 16.36
CA PRO A 139 -0.74 -11.93 17.39
C PRO A 139 -0.65 -13.33 16.77
N ALA A 140 0.08 -14.26 17.42
CA ALA A 140 0.29 -15.60 16.89
C ALA A 140 -1.00 -16.43 16.79
N ASP A 141 -1.91 -16.23 17.76
CA ASP A 141 -3.11 -17.06 17.95
C ASP A 141 -4.41 -16.28 17.69
N VAL A 142 -4.50 -15.56 16.57
CA VAL A 142 -5.77 -14.90 16.18
C VAL A 142 -6.78 -15.94 15.69
N PRO A 143 -7.98 -16.07 16.30
CA PRO A 143 -9.03 -16.95 15.78
C PRO A 143 -9.46 -16.53 14.37
N PRO A 144 -9.67 -17.48 13.44
CA PRO A 144 -10.21 -17.14 12.11
C PRO A 144 -11.55 -16.41 12.22
N ALA A 145 -11.66 -15.31 11.49
CA ALA A 145 -12.91 -14.57 11.37
C ALA A 145 -13.95 -15.42 10.63
N ALA A 146 -15.22 -15.31 11.03
CA ALA A 146 -16.29 -15.98 10.31
C ALA A 146 -16.29 -15.58 8.82
N PRO A 147 -16.35 -16.55 7.87
CA PRO A 147 -16.47 -16.25 6.46
C PRO A 147 -17.72 -15.40 6.17
N LEU A 148 -17.61 -14.49 5.20
CA LEU A 148 -18.75 -13.71 4.73
C LEU A 148 -19.18 -14.22 3.36
N GLY A 149 -20.44 -14.64 3.24
CA GLY A 149 -21.01 -14.92 1.93
C GLY A 149 -21.18 -13.63 1.10
N PRO A 150 -21.41 -13.75 -0.22
CA PRO A 150 -21.38 -12.61 -1.15
C PRO A 150 -22.30 -11.45 -0.76
N ASP A 151 -23.53 -11.72 -0.30
CA ASP A 151 -24.49 -10.68 0.07
C ASP A 151 -24.02 -9.86 1.28
N ARG A 152 -23.52 -10.53 2.32
CA ARG A 152 -23.01 -9.87 3.53
C ARG A 152 -21.73 -9.09 3.27
N LEU A 153 -20.89 -9.60 2.37
CA LEU A 153 -19.71 -8.89 1.92
C LEU A 153 -20.11 -7.65 1.11
N ASN A 154 -21.10 -7.74 0.21
CA ASN A 154 -21.62 -6.58 -0.52
C ASN A 154 -22.16 -5.49 0.43
N GLU A 155 -22.93 -5.88 1.45
CA GLU A 155 -23.42 -4.95 2.47
C GLU A 155 -22.27 -4.23 3.20
N LEU A 156 -21.20 -4.96 3.54
CA LEU A 156 -20.00 -4.40 4.16
C LEU A 156 -19.32 -3.40 3.22
N LEU A 157 -19.04 -3.81 1.98
CA LEU A 157 -18.36 -2.98 0.98
C LEU A 157 -19.17 -1.71 0.69
N THR A 158 -20.46 -1.84 0.46
CA THR A 158 -21.37 -0.71 0.20
C THR A 158 -21.41 0.25 1.39
N ARG A 159 -21.35 -0.24 2.63
CA ARG A 159 -21.27 0.62 3.82
C ARG A 159 -19.95 1.39 3.93
N VAL A 160 -18.85 0.83 3.40
CA VAL A 160 -17.52 1.45 3.46
C VAL A 160 -17.29 2.43 2.32
N PHE A 161 -17.63 2.02 1.10
CA PHE A 161 -17.28 2.73 -0.14
C PHE A 161 -18.46 3.52 -0.72
N GLY A 162 -19.70 3.16 -0.35
CA GLY A 162 -20.92 3.68 -0.96
C GLY A 162 -21.40 2.85 -2.15
N HIS A 163 -22.68 2.95 -2.48
CA HIS A 163 -23.33 2.13 -3.53
C HIS A 163 -22.71 2.31 -4.92
N GLY A 164 -22.26 3.52 -5.26
CA GLY A 164 -21.69 3.82 -6.59
C GLY A 164 -20.21 3.48 -6.76
N ALA A 165 -19.54 3.01 -5.69
CA ALA A 165 -18.10 2.74 -5.70
C ALA A 165 -17.77 1.25 -5.54
N VAL A 166 -18.77 0.37 -5.58
CA VAL A 166 -18.61 -1.09 -5.58
C VAL A 166 -19.07 -1.62 -6.93
N HIS A 167 -18.16 -2.22 -7.68
CA HIS A 167 -18.43 -2.79 -9.00
C HIS A 167 -18.61 -4.31 -8.90
N ARG A 168 -19.59 -4.83 -9.64
CA ARG A 168 -19.84 -6.27 -9.78
C ARG A 168 -19.72 -6.61 -11.26
N TYR A 169 -18.96 -7.66 -11.56
CA TYR A 169 -18.89 -8.19 -12.91
C TYR A 169 -20.19 -8.93 -13.23
N THR A 170 -20.52 -8.99 -14.51
CA THR A 170 -21.67 -9.75 -14.98
C THR A 170 -21.39 -11.25 -14.94
N PRO A 171 -22.43 -12.10 -14.78
CA PRO A 171 -22.27 -13.55 -14.89
C PRO A 171 -21.64 -13.99 -16.22
N ALA A 172 -21.87 -13.24 -17.31
CA ALA A 172 -21.30 -13.53 -18.62
C ALA A 172 -19.79 -13.31 -18.66
N GLU A 173 -19.29 -12.19 -18.11
CA GLU A 173 -17.84 -11.90 -18.01
C GLU A 173 -17.11 -12.97 -17.21
N VAL A 174 -17.68 -13.34 -16.06
CA VAL A 174 -17.10 -14.33 -15.15
C VAL A 174 -17.16 -15.75 -15.75
N SER A 175 -18.25 -16.10 -16.43
CA SER A 175 -18.36 -17.40 -17.10
C SER A 175 -17.38 -17.53 -18.26
N ALA A 176 -17.12 -16.45 -19.01
CA ALA A 176 -16.12 -16.43 -20.08
C ALA A 176 -14.70 -16.63 -19.53
N ALA A 177 -14.47 -16.25 -18.26
CA ALA A 177 -13.19 -16.42 -17.58
C ALA A 177 -12.94 -17.83 -17.04
N GLY A 178 -13.96 -18.70 -17.00
CA GLY A 178 -13.82 -20.08 -16.51
C GLY A 178 -13.40 -20.17 -15.04
N LEU A 179 -13.74 -19.16 -14.22
CA LEU A 179 -13.32 -19.09 -12.82
C LEU A 179 -14.06 -20.11 -11.94
N ALA A 180 -13.40 -20.56 -10.87
CA ALA A 180 -14.03 -21.41 -9.86
C ALA A 180 -15.35 -20.81 -9.32
N PRO A 181 -16.37 -21.65 -8.99
CA PRO A 181 -17.71 -21.15 -8.64
C PRO A 181 -17.75 -20.16 -7.47
N HIS A 182 -16.88 -20.30 -6.47
CA HIS A 182 -16.82 -19.39 -5.32
C HIS A 182 -16.28 -18.01 -5.74
N VAL A 183 -15.22 -17.97 -6.56
CA VAL A 183 -14.68 -16.73 -7.14
C VAL A 183 -15.75 -16.03 -7.98
N ALA A 184 -16.48 -16.80 -8.78
CA ALA A 184 -17.57 -16.29 -9.59
C ALA A 184 -18.69 -15.66 -8.75
N ALA A 185 -19.08 -16.32 -7.66
CA ALA A 185 -20.08 -15.81 -6.73
C ALA A 185 -19.63 -14.51 -6.04
N ASP A 186 -18.36 -14.41 -5.64
CA ASP A 186 -17.83 -13.19 -5.01
C ASP A 186 -17.78 -12.02 -6.00
N LEU A 187 -17.27 -12.23 -7.22
CA LEU A 187 -17.14 -11.17 -8.23
C LEU A 187 -18.50 -10.65 -8.75
N THR A 188 -19.50 -11.53 -8.82
CA THR A 188 -20.85 -11.17 -9.30
C THR A 188 -21.78 -10.70 -8.18
N GLY A 189 -21.66 -11.25 -6.96
CA GLY A 189 -22.53 -10.96 -5.82
C GLY A 189 -21.96 -9.90 -4.88
N ALA A 190 -20.73 -10.10 -4.40
CA ALA A 190 -20.08 -9.16 -3.48
C ALA A 190 -19.58 -7.91 -4.20
N GLY A 191 -18.83 -8.12 -5.30
CA GLY A 191 -18.13 -7.08 -6.03
C GLY A 191 -16.81 -6.65 -5.37
N LEU A 192 -16.15 -5.67 -5.98
CA LEU A 192 -14.90 -5.06 -5.51
C LEU A 192 -15.04 -3.54 -5.45
N PRO A 193 -14.32 -2.86 -4.53
CA PRO A 193 -14.25 -1.40 -4.56
C PRO A 193 -13.58 -0.94 -5.87
N MET A 194 -14.11 0.12 -6.48
CA MET A 194 -13.56 0.63 -7.74
C MET A 194 -12.16 1.22 -7.58
N ARG A 195 -11.90 1.85 -6.43
CA ARG A 195 -10.63 2.52 -6.15
C ARG A 195 -10.38 2.57 -4.65
N ILE A 196 -9.12 2.35 -4.27
CA ILE A 196 -8.54 2.73 -2.99
C ILE A 196 -7.30 3.56 -3.31
N PRO A 197 -7.29 4.85 -2.95
CA PRO A 197 -6.19 5.74 -3.31
C PRO A 197 -4.83 5.12 -3.00
N TYR A 198 -4.02 5.08 -4.06
CA TYR A 198 -2.63 4.60 -4.12
C TYR A 198 -2.42 3.09 -4.03
N LEU A 199 -3.47 2.31 -3.75
CA LEU A 199 -3.34 0.90 -3.41
C LEU A 199 -4.12 -0.03 -4.33
N PHE A 200 -5.24 0.43 -4.89
CA PHE A 200 -6.03 -0.41 -5.77
C PHE A 200 -6.85 0.42 -6.74
N ASP A 201 -6.77 0.07 -8.01
CA ASP A 201 -7.69 0.50 -9.05
C ASP A 201 -8.27 -0.74 -9.73
N LEU A 202 -9.60 -0.79 -9.80
CA LEU A 202 -10.30 -1.86 -10.48
C LEU A 202 -10.15 -1.71 -11.99
N GLY A 203 -9.96 -2.84 -12.67
CA GLY A 203 -9.89 -2.95 -14.12
C GLY A 203 -10.90 -3.96 -14.67
N PRO A 204 -10.93 -4.15 -15.99
CA PRO A 204 -11.74 -5.19 -16.60
C PRO A 204 -11.16 -6.58 -16.30
N LEU A 205 -12.05 -7.57 -16.23
CA LEU A 205 -11.68 -8.98 -16.07
C LEU A 205 -11.13 -9.53 -17.41
N ARG A 206 -9.88 -9.98 -17.41
CA ARG A 206 -9.19 -10.50 -18.62
C ARG A 206 -8.06 -11.45 -18.27
N PRO A 207 -7.56 -12.28 -19.22
CA PRO A 207 -6.37 -13.08 -18.99
C PRO A 207 -5.20 -12.22 -18.52
N MET A 208 -4.45 -12.67 -17.52
CA MET A 208 -3.31 -11.93 -16.98
C MET A 208 -2.27 -11.65 -18.07
N ALA A 209 -2.02 -12.60 -18.97
CA ALA A 209 -1.12 -12.41 -20.10
C ALA A 209 -1.50 -11.20 -20.98
N ASP A 210 -2.80 -10.95 -21.20
CA ASP A 210 -3.30 -9.81 -21.98
C ASP A 210 -3.19 -8.49 -21.21
N ALA A 211 -3.27 -8.54 -19.88
CA ALA A 211 -3.06 -7.37 -19.02
C ALA A 211 -1.58 -6.97 -19.00
N LEU A 212 -0.68 -7.96 -18.90
CA LEU A 212 0.78 -7.76 -18.92
C LEU A 212 1.32 -7.44 -20.31
N GLY A 213 0.74 -7.99 -21.39
CA GLY A 213 1.21 -7.76 -22.75
C GLY A 213 1.17 -6.28 -23.17
N ARG A 214 0.30 -5.48 -22.54
CA ARG A 214 0.23 -4.02 -22.77
C ARG A 214 1.43 -3.24 -22.24
N THR A 215 2.26 -3.87 -21.40
CA THR A 215 3.48 -3.27 -20.86
C THR A 215 4.74 -3.75 -21.57
N GLY A 216 4.63 -4.63 -22.58
CA GLY A 216 5.78 -5.26 -23.23
C GLY A 216 6.49 -6.32 -22.37
N ALA A 217 5.80 -6.86 -21.36
CA ALA A 217 6.35 -7.77 -20.36
C ALA A 217 6.88 -9.09 -20.97
N PRO A 218 8.17 -9.45 -20.78
CA PRO A 218 8.76 -10.69 -21.31
C PRO A 218 8.25 -11.96 -20.62
N HIS A 219 7.52 -11.82 -19.50
CA HIS A 219 7.13 -12.92 -18.62
C HIS A 219 5.62 -13.24 -18.61
N ALA A 220 4.85 -12.65 -19.53
CA ALA A 220 3.39 -12.76 -19.55
C ALA A 220 2.86 -14.22 -19.55
N GLY A 221 3.57 -15.14 -20.23
CA GLY A 221 3.16 -16.54 -20.33
C GLY A 221 3.26 -17.35 -19.03
N ARG A 222 3.97 -16.87 -17.99
CA ARG A 222 4.12 -17.56 -16.70
C ARG A 222 2.86 -17.56 -15.85
N PHE A 223 1.90 -16.69 -16.16
CA PHE A 223 0.70 -16.43 -15.36
C PHE A 223 -0.57 -16.71 -16.17
N ALA A 224 -0.52 -17.71 -17.05
CA ALA A 224 -1.64 -18.03 -17.96
C ALA A 224 -2.91 -18.52 -17.23
N ASP A 225 -2.76 -19.01 -15.99
CA ASP A 225 -3.82 -19.44 -15.10
C ASP A 225 -4.47 -18.28 -14.31
N LEU A 226 -3.89 -17.07 -14.36
CA LEU A 226 -4.41 -15.89 -13.67
C LEU A 226 -5.34 -15.07 -14.57
N TRP A 227 -6.37 -14.50 -13.96
CA TRP A 227 -7.23 -13.49 -14.53
C TRP A 227 -7.06 -12.16 -13.80
N ALA A 228 -6.64 -11.14 -14.52
CA ALA A 228 -6.47 -9.78 -13.99
C ALA A 228 -7.83 -9.13 -13.75
N PHE A 229 -7.96 -8.40 -12.65
CA PHE A 229 -9.13 -7.58 -12.33
C PHE A 229 -8.77 -6.17 -11.86
N GLY A 230 -7.49 -5.81 -11.78
CA GLY A 230 -7.07 -4.48 -11.34
C GLY A 230 -5.56 -4.32 -11.24
N GLY A 231 -5.12 -3.32 -10.51
CA GLY A 231 -3.70 -3.07 -10.23
C GLY A 231 -3.52 -2.16 -9.02
N ASP A 232 -2.30 -2.09 -8.51
CA ASP A 232 -1.93 -1.27 -7.35
C ASP A 232 -1.03 -0.08 -7.73
N GLY A 233 -1.02 0.27 -9.02
CA GLY A 233 -0.23 1.36 -9.60
C GLY A 233 0.94 0.86 -10.45
N MET A 234 1.54 -0.27 -10.09
CA MET A 234 2.63 -0.89 -10.84
C MET A 234 2.33 -2.36 -11.14
N CYS A 235 1.99 -3.16 -10.11
CA CYS A 235 1.64 -4.56 -10.31
C CYS A 235 0.21 -4.67 -10.87
N VAL A 236 0.00 -5.72 -11.68
CA VAL A 236 -1.33 -6.14 -12.10
C VAL A 236 -1.87 -7.13 -11.08
N LEU A 237 -3.03 -6.85 -10.50
CA LEU A 237 -3.71 -7.74 -9.56
C LEU A 237 -4.67 -8.66 -10.30
N GLY A 238 -4.66 -9.93 -9.91
CA GLY A 238 -5.52 -10.95 -10.47
C GLY A 238 -5.76 -12.13 -9.54
N VAL A 239 -6.64 -13.02 -9.98
CA VAL A 239 -7.07 -14.23 -9.29
C VAL A 239 -6.69 -15.46 -10.10
N GLY A 240 -6.22 -16.52 -9.44
CA GLY A 240 -6.04 -17.82 -10.09
C GLY A 240 -7.39 -18.46 -10.44
N ALA A 241 -7.55 -18.92 -11.68
CA ALA A 241 -8.81 -19.51 -12.14
C ALA A 241 -9.22 -20.74 -11.33
N ASP A 242 -8.23 -21.58 -10.97
CA ASP A 242 -8.44 -22.85 -10.27
C ASP A 242 -8.38 -22.72 -8.74
N ASP A 243 -7.39 -21.99 -8.22
CA ASP A 243 -7.12 -21.92 -6.78
C ASP A 243 -7.78 -20.72 -6.08
N GLY A 244 -8.34 -19.77 -6.84
CA GLY A 244 -9.00 -18.58 -6.31
C GLY A 244 -8.09 -17.58 -5.61
N ARG A 245 -6.77 -17.80 -5.56
CA ARG A 245 -5.85 -16.96 -4.80
C ARG A 245 -5.56 -15.66 -5.54
N VAL A 246 -5.54 -14.56 -4.78
CA VAL A 246 -5.24 -13.22 -5.29
C VAL A 246 -3.75 -12.97 -5.24
N ARG A 247 -3.20 -12.49 -6.36
CA ARG A 247 -1.77 -12.22 -6.56
C ARG A 247 -1.57 -10.87 -7.23
N ALA A 248 -0.48 -10.19 -6.88
CA ALA A 248 -0.01 -8.98 -7.54
C ALA A 248 1.22 -9.33 -8.38
N VAL A 249 1.12 -9.23 -9.70
CA VAL A 249 2.16 -9.62 -10.65
C VAL A 249 2.95 -8.38 -11.08
N ASP A 250 4.27 -8.41 -10.88
CA ASP A 250 5.19 -7.42 -11.40
C ASP A 250 5.40 -7.66 -12.92
N PRO A 251 4.98 -6.74 -13.80
CA PRO A 251 5.13 -6.90 -15.24
C PRO A 251 6.58 -6.86 -15.73
N TYR A 252 7.51 -6.27 -14.99
CA TYR A 252 8.90 -6.11 -15.40
C TYR A 252 9.76 -7.26 -14.89
N GLU A 253 9.64 -7.60 -13.62
CA GLU A 253 10.42 -8.67 -12.99
C GLU A 253 9.80 -10.05 -13.23
N GLY A 254 8.52 -10.12 -13.60
CA GLY A 254 7.81 -11.38 -13.80
C GLY A 254 7.70 -12.20 -12.52
N THR A 255 7.68 -11.52 -11.38
CA THR A 255 7.46 -12.07 -10.04
C THR A 255 6.01 -11.84 -9.64
N ALA A 256 5.51 -12.64 -8.68
CA ALA A 256 4.16 -12.48 -8.15
C ALA A 256 4.20 -12.50 -6.62
N ARG A 257 3.57 -11.51 -6.01
CA ARG A 257 3.36 -11.47 -4.56
C ARG A 257 2.01 -12.06 -4.22
N PHE A 258 1.96 -12.86 -3.16
CA PHE A 258 0.70 -13.28 -2.57
C PHE A 258 -0.02 -12.07 -1.97
N VAL A 259 -1.32 -11.97 -2.24
CA VAL A 259 -2.19 -10.92 -1.68
C VAL A 259 -3.16 -11.56 -0.70
N ASN A 260 -4.02 -12.47 -1.16
CA ASN A 260 -4.97 -13.17 -0.30
C ASN A 260 -5.30 -14.58 -0.82
N GLY A 261 -5.83 -15.41 0.07
CA GLY A 261 -6.28 -16.77 -0.22
C GLY A 261 -7.48 -16.82 -1.16
N ASP A 262 -8.32 -15.79 -1.14
CA ASP A 262 -9.48 -15.65 -2.03
C ASP A 262 -9.91 -14.19 -2.23
N VAL A 263 -10.85 -13.98 -3.16
CA VAL A 263 -11.40 -12.64 -3.51
C VAL A 263 -12.20 -12.03 -2.36
N ALA A 264 -12.95 -12.83 -1.60
CA ALA A 264 -13.72 -12.35 -0.46
C ALA A 264 -12.83 -11.78 0.65
N ALA A 265 -11.74 -12.49 0.98
CA ALA A 265 -10.71 -12.08 1.92
C ALA A 265 -10.01 -10.80 1.46
N PHE A 266 -9.68 -10.71 0.16
CA PHE A 266 -9.13 -9.48 -0.42
C PHE A 266 -10.07 -8.29 -0.26
N ALA A 267 -11.31 -8.41 -0.72
CA ALA A 267 -12.31 -7.34 -0.66
C ALA A 267 -12.59 -6.90 0.80
N ARG A 268 -12.67 -7.86 1.73
CA ARG A 268 -12.86 -7.59 3.16
C ARG A 268 -11.65 -6.87 3.78
N SER A 269 -10.44 -7.27 3.40
CA SER A 269 -9.18 -6.66 3.87
C SER A 269 -9.03 -5.23 3.36
N LEU A 270 -9.43 -4.97 2.11
CA LEU A 270 -9.51 -3.62 1.53
C LEU A 270 -10.50 -2.70 2.28
N ALA A 271 -11.68 -3.23 2.63
CA ALA A 271 -12.67 -2.51 3.42
C ALA A 271 -12.16 -2.18 4.84
N LEU A 272 -11.47 -3.15 5.45
CA LEU A 272 -10.82 -3.01 6.75
C LEU A 272 -9.73 -1.93 6.72
N LEU A 273 -8.85 -1.97 5.72
CA LEU A 273 -7.80 -0.97 5.53
C LEU A 273 -8.38 0.44 5.36
N THR A 274 -9.42 0.58 4.54
CA THR A 274 -10.05 1.88 4.29
C THR A 274 -10.58 2.52 5.58
N ARG A 275 -11.29 1.74 6.40
CA ARG A 275 -11.74 2.20 7.73
C ARG A 275 -10.57 2.44 8.69
N GLY A 276 -9.51 1.65 8.60
CA GLY A 276 -8.26 1.87 9.32
C GLY A 276 -7.67 3.25 9.01
N ARG A 277 -7.44 3.54 7.73
CA ARG A 277 -6.86 4.81 7.26
C ARG A 277 -7.71 6.02 7.64
N GLN A 278 -9.04 5.92 7.57
CA GLN A 278 -9.95 6.98 8.05
C GLN A 278 -9.75 7.27 9.55
N ARG A 279 -9.62 6.23 10.39
CA ARG A 279 -9.36 6.40 11.83
C ARG A 279 -7.98 6.97 12.10
N MET A 280 -6.96 6.52 11.34
CA MET A 280 -5.60 7.03 11.47
C MET A 280 -5.52 8.53 11.11
N ALA A 281 -6.13 8.92 9.98
CA ALA A 281 -6.18 10.30 9.52
C ALA A 281 -6.96 11.23 10.47
N ALA A 282 -7.95 10.71 11.19
CA ALA A 282 -8.69 11.44 12.22
C ALA A 282 -7.89 11.59 13.54
N ALA A 283 -7.07 10.60 13.89
CA ALA A 283 -6.29 10.61 15.13
C ALA A 283 -5.02 11.46 15.02
N ARG A 284 -4.20 11.24 13.97
CA ARG A 284 -2.87 11.86 13.73
C ARG A 284 -1.83 11.78 14.85
N ASP A 285 -2.19 11.19 15.99
CA ASP A 285 -1.29 10.91 17.11
C ASP A 285 -0.55 9.58 16.89
N PRO A 286 0.79 9.53 17.03
CA PRO A 286 1.58 8.32 16.78
C PRO A 286 1.14 7.07 17.56
N TYR A 287 0.69 7.24 18.81
CA TYR A 287 0.31 6.14 19.70
C TYR A 287 -1.11 5.64 19.38
N LEU A 288 -2.04 6.55 19.14
CA LEU A 288 -3.40 6.19 18.71
C LEU A 288 -3.38 5.53 17.34
N VAL A 289 -2.59 6.05 16.40
CA VAL A 289 -2.39 5.42 15.09
C VAL A 289 -1.73 4.04 15.26
N GLY A 290 -0.72 3.90 16.13
CA GLY A 290 -0.12 2.61 16.46
C GLY A 290 -1.13 1.56 16.94
N LYS A 291 -2.08 1.95 17.80
CA LYS A 291 -3.20 1.08 18.23
C LYS A 291 -4.11 0.69 17.06
N VAL A 292 -4.35 1.59 16.10
CA VAL A 292 -5.13 1.28 14.90
C VAL A 292 -4.39 0.30 14.00
N VAL A 293 -3.08 0.47 13.77
CA VAL A 293 -2.27 -0.45 12.95
C VAL A 293 -2.18 -1.83 13.62
N ALA A 294 -1.96 -1.91 14.92
CA ALA A 294 -1.95 -3.18 15.66
C ALA A 294 -3.29 -3.94 15.49
N GLY A 295 -4.42 -3.25 15.68
CA GLY A 295 -5.75 -3.84 15.50
C GLY A 295 -6.08 -4.17 14.04
N LEU A 296 -5.47 -3.47 13.07
CA LEU A 296 -5.56 -3.80 11.65
C LEU A 296 -4.86 -5.15 11.38
N GLN A 297 -3.63 -5.33 11.87
CA GLN A 297 -2.87 -6.58 11.72
C GLN A 297 -3.62 -7.78 12.30
N GLU A 298 -4.17 -7.63 13.51
CA GLU A 298 -4.95 -8.68 14.15
C GLU A 298 -6.15 -9.08 13.28
N GLN A 299 -6.92 -8.10 12.81
CA GLN A 299 -8.09 -8.40 11.97
C GLN A 299 -7.72 -8.96 10.60
N LEU A 300 -6.63 -8.50 9.98
CA LEU A 300 -6.09 -9.08 8.75
C LEU A 300 -5.69 -10.55 8.96
N ALA A 301 -4.97 -10.86 10.05
CA ALA A 301 -4.61 -12.24 10.40
C ALA A 301 -5.83 -13.13 10.65
N GLY A 302 -6.91 -12.57 11.20
CA GLY A 302 -8.19 -13.27 11.35
C GLY A 302 -8.91 -13.51 10.02
N ILE A 303 -8.84 -12.56 9.07
CA ILE A 303 -9.43 -12.72 7.73
C ILE A 303 -8.64 -13.75 6.92
N ASP A 304 -7.32 -13.60 6.88
CA ASP A 304 -6.40 -14.43 6.11
C ASP A 304 -5.00 -14.35 6.74
N ARG A 305 -4.65 -15.38 7.49
CA ARG A 305 -3.34 -15.44 8.17
C ARG A 305 -2.17 -15.54 7.19
N GLU A 306 -2.38 -16.19 6.05
CA GLU A 306 -1.32 -16.38 5.05
C GLU A 306 -0.88 -15.04 4.46
N ALA A 307 -1.79 -14.06 4.36
CA ALA A 307 -1.51 -12.72 3.85
C ALA A 307 -0.42 -11.95 4.62
N LEU A 308 -0.14 -12.34 5.87
CA LEU A 308 0.87 -11.71 6.73
C LEU A 308 2.06 -12.63 7.04
N ARG A 309 2.14 -13.80 6.40
CA ARG A 309 3.11 -14.85 6.75
C ARG A 309 4.54 -14.50 6.35
N GLU A 310 4.73 -14.10 5.10
CA GLU A 310 6.05 -13.77 4.56
C GLU A 310 6.21 -12.25 4.46
N GLU A 311 7.45 -11.77 4.54
CA GLU A 311 7.72 -10.33 4.58
C GLU A 311 7.45 -9.61 3.26
N ASP A 312 7.46 -10.32 2.14
CA ASP A 312 7.24 -9.81 0.78
C ASP A 312 5.77 -9.93 0.32
N HIS A 313 4.89 -10.52 1.13
CA HIS A 313 3.46 -10.53 0.87
C HIS A 313 2.90 -9.11 0.84
N TRP A 314 1.89 -8.89 0.01
CA TRP A 314 1.36 -7.55 -0.27
C TRP A 314 0.89 -6.81 1.00
N TRP A 315 0.16 -7.52 1.87
CA TRP A 315 -0.30 -6.95 3.14
C TRP A 315 0.80 -6.77 4.17
N SER A 316 1.81 -7.66 4.21
CA SER A 316 3.00 -7.48 5.05
C SER A 316 3.71 -6.17 4.74
N LEU A 317 3.89 -5.86 3.45
CA LEU A 317 4.52 -4.61 3.00
C LEU A 317 3.69 -3.36 3.30
N ILE A 318 2.35 -3.44 3.18
CA ILE A 318 1.47 -2.32 3.53
C ILE A 318 1.50 -2.06 5.03
N VAL A 319 1.37 -3.11 5.83
CA VAL A 319 1.41 -3.01 7.30
C VAL A 319 2.75 -2.45 7.77
N GLU A 320 3.86 -2.90 7.19
CA GLU A 320 5.19 -2.39 7.50
C GLU A 320 5.27 -0.88 7.20
N GLN A 321 4.81 -0.45 6.02
CA GLN A 321 4.77 0.97 5.65
C GLN A 321 3.86 1.80 6.55
N LEU A 322 2.74 1.25 7.03
CA LEU A 322 1.88 1.89 8.03
C LEU A 322 2.61 2.12 9.35
N TRP A 323 3.39 1.13 9.82
CA TRP A 323 4.24 1.29 11.01
C TRP A 323 5.32 2.35 10.84
N HIS A 324 5.85 2.50 9.63
CA HIS A 324 6.86 3.51 9.32
C HIS A 324 6.27 4.92 9.17
N GLY A 325 4.94 5.09 9.13
CA GLY A 325 4.29 6.38 8.90
C GLY A 325 4.36 6.82 7.43
N LEU A 326 4.34 5.84 6.51
CA LEU A 326 4.50 6.07 5.08
C LEU A 326 3.19 5.93 4.27
N LEU A 327 2.06 5.51 4.86
CA LEU A 327 0.78 5.26 4.16
C LEU A 327 -0.50 5.71 4.91
#